data_AF-A0A0C3FVE8-F1
#
_entry.id   AF-A0A0C3FVE8-F1
#
_cell.length_a   1.000
_cell.length_b   1.000
_cell.length_c   1.000
_cell.angle_alpha   90.00
_cell.angle_beta   90.00
_cell.angle_gamma   90.00
#
_symmetry.space_group_name_H-M   'P 1'
#
loop_
_entity.id
_entity.type
_entity.pdbx_description
1 polymer ?
#
loop_
_entity_poly.entity_id
_entity_poly.type
_entity_poly.pdbx_seq_one_letter_code
_entity_poly.pdbx_strand_id
1 'polypeptide(L)'
;MSQSSTPLIHQVIPLFDGITCALDDYAGNIDYAPAVCMAAVRGRTMLNKYYGLTDDSVVYRIAMLLHPCYKSTYFQKAGWPCKWIRMAEDILRKEWETNYKPSMSDLVQEAVPSVTKNNDFDSFNASSTANPVDEWLSSSPVAGTDSLQWWTAMPTHPLHRMAMNFLSIPATSTDVERAFSHGRLTVSKMRHSLSDEST
;
A
#
# COMPACT_ATOMS: atom_id res chain seq x y z
N MET A 1 -18.82 -3.10 -17.98
CA MET A 1 -17.47 -2.55 -18.19
C MET A 1 -16.61 -2.99 -16.99
N SER A 2 -16.01 -4.17 -17.05
CA SER A 2 -15.10 -4.65 -15.99
C SER A 2 -13.72 -4.08 -16.31
N GLN A 3 -13.28 -3.09 -15.55
CA GLN A 3 -11.88 -2.66 -15.62
C GLN A 3 -11.03 -3.74 -14.95
N SER A 4 -10.01 -4.22 -15.65
CA SER A 4 -9.09 -5.27 -15.20
C SER A 4 -7.97 -4.73 -14.30
N SER A 5 -8.22 -3.63 -13.59
CA SER A 5 -7.23 -3.11 -12.64
C SER A 5 -7.44 -3.83 -11.33
N THR A 6 -6.45 -4.64 -10.93
CA THR A 6 -6.39 -5.19 -9.58
C THR A 6 -6.45 -4.03 -8.58
N PRO A 7 -7.42 -4.01 -7.66
CA PRO A 7 -7.38 -3.03 -6.60
C PRO A 7 -6.13 -3.30 -5.76
N LEU A 8 -5.35 -2.25 -5.48
CA LEU A 8 -4.14 -2.34 -4.68
C LEU A 8 -4.43 -1.91 -3.24
N ILE A 9 -3.62 -2.39 -2.30
CA ILE A 9 -3.89 -2.23 -0.87
C ILE A 9 -4.01 -0.76 -0.43
N HIS A 10 -3.28 0.15 -1.08
CA HIS A 10 -3.34 1.60 -0.81
C HIS A 10 -4.68 2.24 -1.20
N GLN A 11 -5.54 1.55 -1.95
CA GLN A 11 -6.86 2.06 -2.34
C GLN A 11 -7.94 1.74 -1.31
N VAL A 12 -7.66 0.83 -0.36
CA VAL A 12 -8.66 0.31 0.57
C VAL A 12 -9.16 1.38 1.54
N ILE A 13 -8.25 2.09 2.22
CA ILE A 13 -8.61 3.16 3.16
C ILE A 13 -9.40 4.28 2.45
N PRO A 14 -8.92 4.83 1.31
CA PRO A 14 -9.70 5.80 0.53
C PRO A 14 -11.07 5.30 0.08
N LEU A 15 -11.20 4.03 -0.28
CA LEU A 15 -12.49 3.44 -0.64
C LEU A 15 -13.44 3.42 0.57
N PHE A 16 -12.98 2.99 1.74
CA PHE A 16 -13.76 3.02 2.97
C PHE A 16 -14.20 4.44 3.34
N ASP A 17 -13.30 5.42 3.23
CA ASP A 17 -13.60 6.83 3.49
C ASP A 17 -14.63 7.39 2.48
N GLY A 18 -14.53 7.01 1.20
CA GLY A 18 -15.50 7.40 0.18
C GLY A 18 -16.91 6.83 0.43
N ILE A 19 -17.01 5.54 0.75
CA ILE A 19 -18.30 4.89 1.08
C ILE A 19 -18.87 5.47 2.37
N THR A 20 -18.00 5.75 3.35
CA THR A 20 -18.31 6.44 4.59
C THR A 20 -19.03 7.76 4.32
N CYS A 21 -18.41 8.66 3.55
CA CYS A 21 -19.00 9.95 3.21
C CYS A 21 -20.36 9.78 2.51
N ALA A 22 -20.45 8.88 1.52
CA ALA A 22 -21.70 8.65 0.81
C ALA A 22 -22.82 8.18 1.73
N LEU A 23 -22.55 7.24 2.65
CA LEU A 23 -23.56 6.75 3.61
C LEU A 23 -23.98 7.84 4.60
N ASP A 24 -23.04 8.66 5.07
CA ASP A 24 -23.34 9.78 5.97
C ASP A 24 -24.21 10.83 5.25
N ASP A 25 -23.97 11.10 3.97
CA ASP A 25 -24.80 11.99 3.14
C ASP A 25 -26.24 11.47 2.99
N TYR A 26 -26.42 10.18 2.69
CA TYR A 26 -27.76 9.56 2.60
C TYR A 26 -28.49 9.53 3.95
N ALA A 27 -27.75 9.31 5.04
CA ALA A 27 -28.32 9.26 6.38
C ALA A 27 -28.76 10.65 6.87
N GLY A 28 -28.03 11.71 6.49
CA GLY A 28 -28.31 13.09 6.90
C GLY A 28 -29.31 13.85 6.02
N ASN A 29 -29.62 13.34 4.82
CA ASN A 29 -30.52 14.03 3.89
C ASN A 29 -32.00 13.64 4.11
N ILE A 30 -32.77 14.62 4.58
CA ILE A 30 -34.21 14.50 4.90
C ILE A 30 -35.12 14.38 3.68
N ASP A 31 -34.63 14.65 2.47
CA ASP A 31 -35.39 14.53 1.22
C ASP A 31 -35.58 13.07 0.80
N TYR A 32 -34.74 12.15 1.32
CA TYR A 32 -34.88 10.73 1.06
C TYR A 32 -35.95 10.08 1.94
N ALA A 33 -36.53 8.98 1.43
CA ALA A 33 -37.48 8.21 2.20
C ALA A 33 -36.83 7.69 3.50
N PRO A 34 -37.55 7.66 4.65
CA PRO A 34 -36.98 7.22 5.93
C PRO A 34 -36.33 5.83 5.88
N ALA A 35 -36.84 4.93 5.05
CA ALA A 35 -36.26 3.60 4.84
C ALA A 35 -34.84 3.67 4.25
N VAL A 36 -34.56 4.62 3.35
CA VAL A 36 -33.24 4.83 2.73
C VAL A 36 -32.27 5.38 3.76
N CYS A 37 -32.66 6.39 4.53
CA CYS A 37 -31.82 6.94 5.61
C CYS A 37 -31.47 5.86 6.64
N MET A 38 -32.46 5.06 7.07
CA MET A 38 -32.24 3.95 8.01
C MET A 38 -31.36 2.84 7.43
N ALA A 39 -31.49 2.55 6.14
CA ALA A 39 -30.60 1.61 5.46
C ALA A 39 -29.16 2.14 5.41
N ALA A 40 -28.97 3.44 5.15
CA ALA A 40 -27.65 4.08 5.15
C ALA A 40 -27.00 4.03 6.53
N VAL A 41 -27.74 4.34 7.61
CA VAL A 41 -27.25 4.21 9.00
C VAL A 41 -26.83 2.77 9.32
N ARG A 42 -27.62 1.76 8.90
CA ARG A 42 -27.25 0.35 9.09
C ARG A 42 -26.02 -0.04 8.28
N GLY A 43 -25.94 0.41 7.03
CA GLY A 43 -24.78 0.24 6.17
C GLY A 43 -23.52 0.83 6.80
N ARG A 44 -23.63 2.02 7.41
CA ARG A 44 -22.55 2.71 8.10
C ARG A 44 -22.03 1.91 9.29
N THR A 45 -22.91 1.36 10.11
CA THR A 45 -22.54 0.48 11.23
C THR A 45 -21.78 -0.76 10.75
N MET A 46 -22.25 -1.39 9.67
CA MET A 46 -21.56 -2.55 9.08
C MET A 46 -20.22 -2.15 8.48
N LEU A 47 -20.14 -1.02 7.79
CA LEU A 47 -18.89 -0.50 7.23
C LEU A 47 -17.85 -0.24 8.31
N ASN A 48 -18.24 0.38 9.43
CA ASN A 48 -17.33 0.65 10.55
C ASN A 48 -16.72 -0.62 11.14
N LYS A 49 -17.49 -1.72 11.19
CA LYS A 49 -16.97 -3.03 11.61
C LYS A 49 -15.81 -3.48 10.73
N TYR A 50 -15.95 -3.40 9.41
CA TYR A 50 -14.91 -3.85 8.48
C TYR A 50 -13.77 -2.85 8.34
N TYR A 51 -14.06 -1.55 8.41
CA TYR A 51 -13.02 -0.54 8.42
C TYR A 51 -12.10 -0.71 9.64
N GLY A 52 -12.67 -1.02 10.81
CA GLY A 52 -11.89 -1.36 12.00
C GLY A 52 -10.93 -2.54 11.80
N LEU A 53 -11.24 -3.52 10.96
CA LEU A 53 -10.33 -4.64 10.67
C LEU A 53 -9.07 -4.21 9.89
N THR A 54 -9.09 -3.04 9.24
CA THR A 54 -7.87 -2.51 8.60
C THR A 54 -6.80 -2.13 9.63
N ASP A 55 -7.17 -1.91 10.90
CA ASP A 55 -6.23 -1.64 11.98
C ASP A 55 -5.52 -2.89 12.49
N ASP A 56 -6.04 -4.10 12.20
CA ASP A 56 -5.41 -5.38 12.60
C ASP A 56 -4.11 -5.65 11.83
N SER A 57 -3.89 -4.95 10.71
CA SER A 57 -2.69 -5.10 9.89
C SER A 57 -2.02 -3.76 9.61
N VAL A 58 -0.72 -3.71 9.87
CA VAL A 58 0.13 -2.53 9.59
C VAL A 58 0.20 -2.19 8.09
N VAL A 59 -0.10 -3.16 7.23
CA VAL A 59 0.06 -3.07 5.77
C VAL A 59 -0.72 -1.89 5.19
N TYR A 60 -1.97 -1.70 5.62
CA TYR A 60 -2.83 -0.63 5.08
C TYR A 60 -2.22 0.76 5.34
N ARG A 61 -1.78 1.02 6.57
CA ARG A 61 -1.20 2.31 6.96
C ARG A 61 0.16 2.54 6.31
N ILE A 62 1.01 1.52 6.27
CA ILE A 62 2.33 1.60 5.63
C ILE A 62 2.19 1.88 4.13
N ALA A 63 1.29 1.18 3.43
CA ALA A 63 1.07 1.41 2.01
C ALA A 63 0.59 2.82 1.71
N MET A 64 -0.30 3.38 2.55
CA MET A 64 -0.72 4.79 2.43
C MET A 64 0.45 5.76 2.63
N LEU A 65 1.32 5.53 3.61
CA LEU A 65 2.46 6.39 3.89
C LEU A 65 3.55 6.33 2.81
N LEU A 66 3.74 5.17 2.19
CA LEU A 66 4.68 4.98 1.07
C LEU A 66 4.12 5.47 -0.27
N HIS A 67 2.82 5.75 -0.35
CA HIS A 67 2.20 6.26 -1.57
C HIS A 67 2.58 7.74 -1.82
N PRO A 68 3.20 8.10 -2.96
CA PRO A 68 3.70 9.46 -3.21
C PRO A 68 2.64 10.56 -3.12
N CYS A 69 1.40 10.27 -3.53
CA CYS A 69 0.28 11.22 -3.47
C CYS A 69 -0.36 11.37 -2.09
N TYR A 70 -0.23 10.38 -1.20
CA TYR A 70 -0.98 10.34 0.05
C TYR A 70 -0.11 10.80 1.22
N LYS A 71 0.89 9.99 1.58
CA LYS A 71 1.74 10.21 2.76
C LYS A 71 0.89 10.53 4.00
N SER A 72 1.46 11.23 4.98
CA SER A 72 0.73 11.72 6.15
C SER A 72 -0.35 12.77 5.78
N THR A 73 -0.21 13.45 4.64
CA THR A 73 -1.14 14.50 4.22
C THR A 73 -2.54 13.97 3.92
N TYR A 74 -2.65 12.72 3.46
CA TYR A 74 -3.95 12.07 3.28
C TYR A 74 -4.72 11.99 4.59
N PHE A 75 -4.10 11.44 5.64
CA PHE A 75 -4.74 11.27 6.95
C PHE A 75 -5.12 12.60 7.59
N GLN A 76 -4.30 13.64 7.40
CA GLN A 76 -4.62 15.00 7.85
C GLN A 76 -5.88 15.53 7.16
N LYS A 77 -6.00 15.35 5.84
CA LYS A 77 -7.19 15.76 5.06
C LYS A 77 -8.43 14.94 5.42
N ALA A 78 -8.24 13.65 5.72
CA ALA A 78 -9.29 12.75 6.18
C ALA A 78 -9.72 13.02 7.65
N GLY A 79 -9.12 14.01 8.33
CA GLY A 79 -9.50 14.40 9.68
C GLY A 79 -9.05 13.41 10.76
N TRP A 80 -8.03 12.59 10.49
CA TRP A 80 -7.54 11.63 11.48
C TRP A 80 -6.90 12.35 12.68
N PRO A 81 -7.10 11.85 13.92
CA PRO A 81 -6.42 12.39 15.08
C PRO A 81 -4.90 12.36 14.93
N CYS A 82 -4.21 13.44 15.32
CA CYS A 82 -2.75 13.52 15.22
C CYS A 82 -2.04 12.33 15.90
N LYS A 83 -2.60 11.78 16.98
CA LYS A 83 -2.09 10.58 17.65
C LYS A 83 -2.07 9.35 16.74
N TRP A 84 -3.09 9.17 15.90
CA TRP A 84 -3.19 8.04 14.98
C TRP A 84 -2.23 8.18 13.80
N ILE A 85 -2.07 9.41 13.30
CA ILE A 85 -1.09 9.72 12.25
C ILE A 85 0.32 9.41 12.73
N ARG A 86 0.69 9.89 13.93
CA ARG A 86 1.99 9.58 14.55
C ARG A 86 2.19 8.08 14.75
N MET A 87 1.16 7.37 15.22
CA MET A 87 1.23 5.91 15.36
C MET A 87 1.49 5.22 14.01
N ALA A 88 0.89 5.67 12.91
CA ALA A 88 1.17 5.13 11.59
C ALA A 88 2.62 5.40 11.15
N GLU A 89 3.13 6.60 11.39
CA GLU A 89 4.53 6.96 11.11
C GLU A 89 5.51 6.12 11.95
N ASP A 90 5.21 5.91 13.22
CA ASP A 90 6.01 5.06 14.13
C ASP A 90 6.03 3.60 13.67
N ILE A 91 4.89 3.08 13.22
CA ILE A 91 4.78 1.74 12.63
C ILE A 91 5.68 1.63 11.39
N LEU A 92 5.65 2.63 10.49
CA LEU A 92 6.51 2.66 9.31
C LEU A 92 7.99 2.66 9.67
N ARG A 93 8.40 3.52 10.62
CA ARG A 93 9.79 3.60 11.11
C ARG A 93 10.23 2.27 11.70
N LYS A 94 9.41 1.68 12.57
CA LYS A 94 9.71 0.39 13.20
C LYS A 94 9.89 -0.71 12.16
N GLU A 95 9.00 -0.78 11.17
CA GLU A 95 9.08 -1.77 10.10
C GLU A 95 10.35 -1.62 9.25
N TRP A 96 10.71 -0.38 8.92
CA TRP A 96 11.96 -0.07 8.23
C TRP A 96 13.19 -0.56 9.03
N GLU A 97 13.29 -0.16 10.30
CA GLU A 97 14.42 -0.52 11.18
C GLU A 97 14.52 -2.03 11.41
N THR A 98 13.39 -2.74 11.45
CA THR A 98 13.35 -4.18 11.74
C THR A 98 13.69 -5.03 10.53
N ASN A 99 13.16 -4.69 9.35
CA ASN A 99 13.13 -5.61 8.20
C ASN A 99 13.84 -5.11 6.94
N TYR A 100 14.15 -3.82 6.82
CA TYR A 100 14.62 -3.23 5.56
C TYR A 100 15.91 -2.44 5.67
N LYS A 101 16.27 -1.97 6.87
CA LYS A 101 17.55 -1.33 7.12
C LYS A 101 18.68 -2.31 6.77
N PRO A 102 19.61 -1.93 5.87
CA PRO A 102 20.73 -2.79 5.53
C PRO A 102 21.49 -3.20 6.78
N SER A 103 21.59 -4.50 7.04
CA SER A 103 22.46 -4.98 8.10
C SER A 103 23.89 -4.75 7.68
N MET A 104 24.80 -4.51 8.63
CA MET A 104 26.22 -4.34 8.35
C MET A 104 26.81 -5.53 7.56
N SER A 105 26.16 -6.70 7.62
CA SER A 105 26.49 -7.90 6.85
C SER A 105 26.15 -7.81 5.36
N ASP A 106 25.10 -7.07 4.96
CA ASP A 106 24.68 -6.93 3.56
C ASP A 106 25.65 -6.03 2.78
N LEU A 107 26.21 -5.02 3.46
CA LEU A 107 27.20 -4.10 2.89
C LEU A 107 28.54 -4.78 2.53
N VAL A 108 28.80 -5.98 3.07
CA VAL A 108 30.05 -6.73 2.82
C VAL A 108 29.91 -7.68 1.61
N GLN A 109 28.69 -8.03 1.18
CA GLN A 109 28.48 -8.98 0.07
C GLN A 109 28.47 -8.34 -1.33
N GLU A 110 28.25 -7.03 -1.47
CA GLU A 110 28.34 -6.33 -2.77
C GLU A 110 29.77 -5.89 -3.13
N ALA A 111 30.74 -6.00 -2.21
CA ALA A 111 32.13 -5.62 -2.46
C ALA A 111 32.99 -6.82 -2.91
N VAL A 112 32.86 -7.24 -4.17
CA VAL A 112 33.87 -8.11 -4.80
C VAL A 112 35.08 -7.24 -5.20
N PRO A 113 36.32 -7.53 -4.73
CA PRO A 113 37.44 -6.64 -4.95
C PRO A 113 38.05 -6.85 -6.34
N SER A 114 37.76 -5.94 -7.27
CA SER A 114 38.56 -5.77 -8.48
C SER A 114 39.71 -4.81 -8.15
N VAL A 115 40.90 -5.35 -7.91
CA VAL A 115 42.11 -4.55 -7.69
C VAL A 115 42.45 -3.82 -8.98
N THR A 116 42.29 -2.50 -9.01
CA THR A 116 43.15 -1.59 -9.79
C THR A 116 43.21 -0.25 -9.06
N LYS A 117 44.42 0.11 -8.64
CA LYS A 117 44.73 1.41 -8.03
C LYS A 117 44.73 2.47 -9.12
N ASN A 118 44.03 3.59 -8.91
CA ASN A 118 44.64 4.93 -8.78
C ASN A 118 43.57 6.04 -8.77
N ASN A 119 43.58 6.78 -7.66
CA ASN A 119 43.41 8.23 -7.47
C ASN A 119 42.14 8.97 -7.95
N ASP A 120 41.45 9.47 -6.93
CA ASP A 120 41.20 10.91 -6.71
C ASP A 120 40.17 11.58 -7.63
N PHE A 121 38.88 11.43 -7.25
CA PHE A 121 37.85 12.44 -7.50
C PHE A 121 36.65 12.22 -6.54
N ASP A 122 36.47 13.16 -5.62
CA ASP A 122 35.27 13.46 -4.83
C ASP A 122 34.47 12.30 -4.25
N SER A 123 34.92 11.82 -3.09
CA SER A 123 34.04 11.22 -2.08
C SER A 123 33.13 12.29 -1.47
N PHE A 124 32.14 12.75 -2.24
CA PHE A 124 30.97 13.46 -1.74
C PHE A 124 30.01 12.47 -1.06
N ASN A 125 30.54 11.68 -0.11
CA ASN A 125 29.72 10.90 0.80
C ASN A 125 29.20 11.87 1.87
N ALA A 126 28.29 12.74 1.45
CA ALA A 126 27.36 13.39 2.36
C ALA A 126 26.52 12.27 2.97
N SER A 127 27.05 11.67 4.03
CA SER A 127 26.32 10.83 4.95
C SER A 127 25.21 11.71 5.53
N SER A 128 24.07 11.74 4.85
CA SER A 128 22.82 12.21 5.42
C SER A 128 22.54 11.28 6.58
N THR A 129 22.94 11.70 7.78
CA THR A 129 22.63 11.04 9.06
C THR A 129 21.13 11.03 9.38
N ALA A 130 20.31 11.60 8.48
CA ALA A 130 18.87 11.57 8.53
C ALA A 130 18.33 10.18 8.14
N ASN A 131 17.41 9.66 8.94
CA ASN A 131 16.71 8.42 8.62
C ASN A 131 15.95 8.60 7.29
N PRO A 132 16.12 7.72 6.28
CA PRO A 132 15.46 7.88 4.99
C PRO A 132 13.93 7.88 5.08
N VAL A 133 13.35 7.25 6.11
CA VAL A 133 11.91 7.34 6.40
C VAL A 133 11.50 8.77 6.74
N ASP A 134 12.33 9.50 7.47
CA ASP A 134 12.01 10.84 7.98
C ASP A 134 12.11 11.87 6.86
N GLU A 135 13.13 11.73 6.02
CA GLU A 135 13.27 12.51 4.79
C GLU A 135 12.07 12.28 3.87
N TRP A 136 11.66 11.02 3.69
CA TRP A 136 10.48 10.66 2.89
C TRP A 136 9.20 11.29 3.44
N LEU A 137 8.92 11.14 4.73
CA LEU A 137 7.72 11.67 5.38
C LEU A 137 7.68 13.22 5.37
N SER A 138 8.85 13.86 5.40
CA SER A 138 8.96 15.33 5.36
C SER A 138 8.84 15.90 3.95
N SER A 139 9.14 15.10 2.92
CA SER A 139 9.03 15.54 1.52
C SER A 139 7.57 15.71 1.08
N SER A 140 7.32 16.68 0.20
CA SER A 140 5.96 17.00 -0.27
C SER A 140 5.31 15.83 -1.03
N PRO A 141 3.97 15.70 -0.99
CA PRO A 141 3.27 14.74 -1.84
C PRO A 141 3.39 15.09 -3.32
N VAL A 142 3.53 14.08 -4.17
CA VAL A 142 3.57 14.21 -5.63
C VAL A 142 2.19 13.87 -6.18
N ALA A 143 1.51 14.79 -6.85
CA ALA A 143 0.15 14.58 -7.33
C ALA A 143 0.10 13.79 -8.65
N GLY A 144 -0.94 12.97 -8.82
CA GLY A 144 -1.30 12.37 -10.12
C GLY A 144 -0.35 11.29 -10.64
N THR A 145 0.46 10.67 -9.77
CA THR A 145 1.39 9.62 -10.17
C THR A 145 0.94 8.25 -9.68
N ASP A 146 1.04 7.25 -10.54
CA ASP A 146 0.94 5.85 -10.12
C ASP A 146 2.11 5.50 -9.19
N SER A 147 1.79 4.98 -8.00
CA SER A 147 2.79 4.78 -6.96
C SER A 147 3.84 3.74 -7.35
N LEU A 148 3.45 2.65 -8.01
CA LEU A 148 4.40 1.62 -8.44
C LEU A 148 5.32 2.14 -9.55
N GLN A 149 4.79 2.87 -10.53
CA GLN A 149 5.61 3.50 -11.57
C GLN A 149 6.59 4.52 -10.97
N TRP A 150 6.13 5.33 -10.00
CA TRP A 150 6.98 6.29 -9.30
C TRP A 150 8.15 5.57 -8.61
N TRP A 151 7.88 4.55 -7.80
CA TRP A 151 8.93 3.82 -7.09
C TRP A 151 9.85 3.05 -8.04
N THR A 152 9.34 2.51 -9.14
CA THR A 152 10.14 1.83 -10.18
C THR A 152 11.15 2.77 -10.83
N ALA A 153 10.83 4.07 -10.96
CA ALA A 153 11.74 5.07 -11.49
C ALA A 153 12.87 5.47 -10.51
N MET A 154 12.81 5.07 -9.24
CA MET A 154 13.81 5.36 -8.20
C MET A 154 14.34 4.08 -7.54
N PRO A 155 15.07 3.23 -8.29
CA PRO A 155 15.61 1.98 -7.74
C PRO A 155 16.70 2.22 -6.68
N THR A 156 17.36 3.38 -6.72
CA THR A 156 18.44 3.74 -5.78
C THR A 156 17.93 4.33 -4.47
N HIS A 157 16.63 4.62 -4.35
CA HIS A 157 16.08 5.19 -3.13
C HIS A 157 16.09 4.13 -2.00
N PRO A 158 16.54 4.44 -0.77
CA PRO A 158 16.65 3.44 0.30
C PRO A 158 15.35 2.69 0.60
N LEU A 159 14.21 3.40 0.55
CA LEU A 159 12.88 2.82 0.77
C LEU A 159 12.32 2.04 -0.44
N HIS A 160 12.98 2.01 -1.60
CA HIS A 160 12.45 1.42 -2.83
C HIS A 160 11.93 -0.01 -2.63
N ARG A 161 12.77 -0.88 -2.05
CA ARG A 161 12.41 -2.28 -1.80
C ARG A 161 11.19 -2.42 -0.89
N MET A 162 11.11 -1.61 0.16
CA MET A 162 9.98 -1.60 1.08
C MET A 162 8.71 -1.13 0.36
N ALA A 163 8.79 -0.03 -0.37
CA ALA A 163 7.66 0.50 -1.13
C ALA A 163 7.12 -0.51 -2.15
N MET A 164 7.99 -1.18 -2.90
CA MET A 164 7.58 -2.21 -3.85
C MET A 164 6.88 -3.40 -3.15
N ASN A 165 7.41 -3.85 -2.01
CA ASN A 165 6.80 -4.95 -1.25
C ASN A 165 5.40 -4.63 -0.73
N PHE A 166 5.17 -3.40 -0.26
CA PHE A 166 3.87 -3.02 0.31
C PHE A 166 2.85 -2.57 -0.75
N LEU A 167 3.28 -1.79 -1.74
CA LEU A 167 2.37 -1.18 -2.72
C LEU A 167 1.88 -2.16 -3.78
N SER A 168 2.64 -3.24 -4.03
CA SER A 168 2.25 -4.29 -4.98
C SER A 168 1.24 -5.30 -4.41
N ILE A 169 0.93 -5.22 -3.11
CA ILE A 169 -0.03 -6.13 -2.47
C ILE A 169 -1.42 -5.90 -3.06
N PRO A 170 -2.06 -6.93 -3.63
CA PRO A 170 -3.43 -6.82 -4.10
C PRO A 170 -4.37 -6.67 -2.90
N ALA A 171 -5.36 -5.78 -3.01
CA ALA A 171 -6.37 -5.58 -1.98
C ALA A 171 -7.36 -6.75 -1.87
N THR A 172 -7.48 -7.58 -2.92
CA THR A 172 -8.43 -8.69 -2.95
C THR A 172 -7.84 -9.90 -3.68
N SER A 173 -8.32 -11.10 -3.34
CA SER A 173 -8.03 -12.35 -4.05
C SER A 173 -8.85 -12.55 -5.33
N THR A 174 -9.63 -11.55 -5.76
CA THR A 174 -10.62 -11.70 -6.86
C THR A 174 -9.98 -12.09 -8.18
N ASP A 175 -8.77 -11.63 -8.47
CA ASP A 175 -8.03 -12.02 -9.67
C ASP A 175 -7.65 -13.50 -9.67
N VAL A 176 -7.21 -14.00 -8.52
CA VAL A 176 -6.90 -15.42 -8.30
C VAL A 176 -8.18 -16.25 -8.40
N GLU A 177 -9.28 -15.79 -7.79
CA GLU A 177 -10.60 -16.44 -7.89
C GLU A 177 -11.13 -16.47 -9.33
N ARG A 178 -10.92 -15.40 -10.10
CA ARG A 178 -11.28 -15.33 -11.51
C ARG A 178 -10.44 -16.31 -12.33
N ALA A 179 -9.13 -16.37 -12.09
CA ALA A 179 -8.25 -17.35 -12.72
C ALA A 179 -8.67 -18.79 -12.41
N PHE A 180 -8.98 -19.11 -11.14
CA PHE A 180 -9.49 -20.42 -10.76
C PHE A 180 -10.88 -20.73 -11.35
N SER A 181 -11.76 -19.73 -11.42
CA SER A 181 -13.09 -19.88 -12.04
C SER A 181 -12.99 -20.20 -13.53
N HIS A 182 -12.04 -19.59 -14.23
CA HIS A 182 -11.71 -19.92 -15.62
C HIS A 182 -11.04 -21.30 -15.72
N GLY A 183 -10.10 -21.60 -14.84
CA GLY A 183 -9.43 -22.91 -14.77
C GLY A 183 -10.38 -24.06 -14.49
N ARG A 184 -11.52 -23.82 -13.84
CA ARG A 184 -12.56 -24.85 -13.69
C ARG A 184 -13.07 -25.37 -15.03
N LEU A 185 -13.10 -24.56 -16.09
CA LEU A 185 -13.51 -25.01 -17.43
C LEU A 185 -12.52 -26.00 -18.05
N THR A 186 -11.24 -25.93 -17.69
CA THR A 186 -10.16 -26.82 -18.16
C THR A 186 -9.89 -27.99 -17.20
N VAL A 187 -10.06 -27.80 -15.89
CA VAL A 187 -9.73 -28.80 -14.86
C VAL A 187 -10.93 -29.66 -14.45
N SER A 188 -12.18 -29.17 -14.53
CA SER A 188 -13.35 -30.02 -14.24
C SER A 188 -14.66 -29.49 -14.83
N LYS A 189 -15.13 -30.14 -15.91
CA LYS A 189 -16.47 -30.76 -16.08
C LYS A 189 -16.75 -31.25 -17.51
N MET A 190 -15.82 -31.08 -18.47
CA MET A 190 -16.02 -31.57 -19.84
C MET A 190 -14.77 -32.25 -20.42
N ARG A 191 -14.88 -33.58 -20.63
CA ARG A 191 -14.12 -34.53 -21.49
C ARG A 191 -12.59 -34.43 -21.70
N HIS A 192 -11.90 -33.42 -21.17
CA HIS A 192 -10.45 -33.22 -21.28
C HIS A 192 -9.87 -32.88 -19.90
N SER A 193 -10.06 -33.77 -18.94
CA SER A 193 -9.48 -33.64 -17.60
C SER A 193 -7.95 -33.75 -17.69
N LEU A 194 -7.25 -32.65 -17.41
CA LEU A 194 -5.82 -32.69 -17.07
C LEU A 194 -5.69 -33.15 -15.61
N SER A 195 -4.66 -33.94 -15.30
CA SER A 195 -4.28 -34.27 -13.92
C SER A 195 -3.83 -33.02 -13.15
N ASP A 196 -3.81 -33.12 -11.82
CA ASP A 196 -3.26 -32.11 -10.90
C ASP A 196 -1.79 -31.78 -11.21
N GLU A 197 -1.05 -32.76 -11.73
CA GLU A 197 0.27 -32.57 -12.30
C GLU A 197 0.19 -32.50 -13.84
N SER A 198 0.70 -31.42 -14.42
CA SER A 198 0.99 -31.33 -15.85
C SER A 198 2.48 -31.60 -16.04
N THR A 199 2.84 -32.61 -16.85
CA THR A 199 4.22 -33.04 -17.12
C THR A 199 4.95 -32.10 -18.06
#